data_AF-A0A5N8UFV9-F1
#
_entry.id   AF-A0A5N8UFV9-F1
#
_cell.length_a   1.000
_cell.length_b   1.000
_cell.length_c   1.000
_cell.angle_alpha   90.00
_cell.angle_beta   90.00
_cell.angle_gamma   90.00
#
_symmetry.space_group_name_H-M   'P 1'
#
loop_
_entity.id
_entity.type
_entity.pdbx_description
1 polymer ?
#
loop_
_entity_poly.entity_id
_entity_poly.type
_entity_poly.pdbx_seq_one_letter_code
_entity_poly.pdbx_strand_id
1 'polypeptide(L)'
;MNSSTLNAAKKALTITFSAGSILAVSLLSFNAAATSPAHPTDLNSSGHNQNIITSQAFSSSNYQVQDATKMFPAPEIGMVQHILTLPKLDDESNYMVEIQIGQTQMVDCNGGSLSGDLQQHSVQGWGYNYYQVDSITQGPTTMMACFKQAKKEAFVPISTELKIRYDSRLNKVFYLPEGSELRYRVWAVESQFSTSKLMSE
;
A
#
# COMPACT_ATOMS: atom_id res chain seq x y z
N MET A 1 -70.75 12.91 0.32
CA MET A 1 -71.80 13.87 0.73
C MET A 1 -71.67 14.02 2.24
N ASN A 2 -71.34 15.13 2.87
CA ASN A 2 -71.23 16.53 2.49
C ASN A 2 -70.25 17.20 3.48
N SER A 3 -69.56 18.24 3.02
CA SER A 3 -69.49 19.61 3.60
C SER A 3 -69.42 19.74 5.13
N SER A 4 -68.64 20.63 5.75
CA SER A 4 -67.87 21.79 5.31
C SER A 4 -67.42 22.50 6.60
N THR A 5 -66.21 23.06 6.59
CA THR A 5 -65.75 24.33 7.21
C THR A 5 -66.47 24.92 8.43
N LEU A 6 -65.69 25.32 9.46
CA LEU A 6 -65.83 26.59 10.23
C LEU A 6 -64.54 26.75 11.06
N ASN A 7 -63.65 27.67 10.67
CA ASN A 7 -63.51 29.05 11.16
C ASN A 7 -63.02 29.23 12.60
N ALA A 8 -61.81 29.79 12.68
CA ALA A 8 -61.33 30.89 13.52
C ALA A 8 -61.96 31.16 14.90
N ALA A 9 -61.12 31.35 15.92
CA ALA A 9 -60.83 32.67 16.49
C ALA A 9 -60.19 32.58 17.90
N LYS A 10 -59.21 33.49 18.14
CA LYS A 10 -59.00 34.31 19.37
C LYS A 10 -58.79 33.57 20.70
N LYS A 11 -58.03 34.06 21.69
CA LYS A 11 -56.99 35.08 21.89
C LYS A 11 -56.63 34.91 23.38
N ALA A 12 -55.38 35.18 23.73
CA ALA A 12 -54.91 35.55 25.06
C ALA A 12 -54.99 34.51 26.20
N LEU A 13 -53.81 34.15 26.72
CA LEU A 13 -53.60 34.19 28.16
C LEU A 13 -52.14 34.51 28.46
N THR A 14 -51.90 35.72 28.93
CA THR A 14 -50.63 36.19 29.49
C THR A 14 -50.59 35.76 30.95
N ILE A 15 -49.55 35.01 31.35
CA ILE A 15 -49.22 34.77 32.76
C ILE A 15 -47.74 35.12 32.93
N THR A 16 -47.49 36.20 33.66
CA THR A 16 -46.19 36.65 34.16
C THR A 16 -46.17 36.47 35.67
N PHE A 17 -45.21 35.72 36.22
CA PHE A 17 -44.62 35.77 37.59
C PHE A 17 -43.60 34.60 37.61
N SER A 18 -42.43 34.59 38.23
CA SER A 18 -41.60 35.52 39.00
C SER A 18 -40.25 34.80 39.19
N ALA A 19 -39.19 35.56 39.49
CA ALA A 19 -37.81 35.10 39.62
C ALA A 19 -37.59 33.85 40.49
N GLY A 20 -36.67 32.97 40.07
CA GLY A 20 -36.08 31.94 40.92
C GLY A 20 -35.52 30.75 40.14
N SER A 21 -34.19 30.67 40.08
CA SER A 21 -33.39 29.46 39.80
C SER A 21 -33.45 28.87 38.38
N ILE A 22 -32.42 29.19 37.57
CA ILE A 22 -32.03 28.34 36.44
C ILE A 22 -30.64 27.78 36.75
N LEU A 23 -30.59 26.49 37.06
CA LEU A 23 -29.38 25.68 36.92
C LEU A 23 -28.94 25.79 35.45
N ALA A 24 -27.81 26.46 35.20
CA ALA A 24 -27.16 26.42 33.89
C ALA A 24 -26.45 25.06 33.75
N VAL A 25 -27.17 24.04 33.31
CA VAL A 25 -26.55 22.82 32.75
C VAL A 25 -25.98 23.23 31.41
N SER A 26 -24.70 23.61 31.41
CA SER A 26 -23.94 23.84 30.18
C SER A 26 -23.69 22.50 29.51
N LEU A 27 -24.56 22.15 28.56
CA LEU A 27 -24.31 21.09 27.59
C LEU A 27 -23.16 21.56 26.70
N LEU A 28 -21.92 21.24 27.09
CA LEU A 28 -20.80 21.26 26.15
C LEU A 28 -21.06 20.14 25.14
N SER A 29 -21.66 20.52 24.02
CA SER A 29 -21.65 19.73 22.80
C SER A 29 -20.21 19.67 22.33
N PHE A 30 -19.49 18.61 22.71
CA PHE A 30 -18.26 18.24 22.04
C PHE A 30 -18.62 17.82 20.61
N ASN A 31 -18.68 18.78 19.70
CA ASN A 31 -18.54 18.48 18.29
C ASN A 31 -17.09 17.99 18.11
N ALA A 32 -16.88 16.68 18.23
CA ALA A 32 -15.64 16.04 17.85
C ALA A 32 -15.53 16.14 16.33
N ALA A 33 -15.03 17.28 15.84
CA ALA A 33 -14.49 17.35 14.50
C ALA A 33 -13.23 16.49 14.52
N ALA A 34 -13.30 15.29 13.92
CA ALA A 34 -12.12 14.51 13.59
C ALA A 34 -11.34 15.28 12.51
N THR A 35 -10.62 16.31 12.91
CA THR A 35 -9.59 16.92 12.09
C THR A 35 -8.46 15.91 12.10
N SER A 36 -8.35 15.08 11.06
CA SER A 36 -7.11 14.37 10.78
C SER A 36 -5.97 15.37 10.95
N PRO A 37 -4.92 15.06 11.73
CA PRO A 37 -3.72 15.89 11.73
C PRO A 37 -3.34 16.15 10.29
N ALA A 38 -3.00 17.40 9.96
CA ALA A 38 -2.45 17.71 8.65
C ALA A 38 -1.30 16.73 8.39
N HIS A 39 -1.43 15.91 7.35
CA HIS A 39 -0.35 15.08 6.85
C HIS A 39 0.87 16.00 6.71
N PRO A 40 2.03 15.66 7.29
CA PRO A 40 3.24 16.45 7.06
C PRO A 40 3.51 16.41 5.56
N THR A 41 3.22 17.50 4.86
CA THR A 41 3.64 17.72 3.47
C THR A 41 5.11 18.15 3.38
N ASP A 42 5.90 17.86 4.40
CA ASP A 42 7.33 18.17 4.48
C ASP A 42 8.23 16.94 4.30
N LEU A 43 7.74 15.88 3.67
CA LEU A 43 8.61 14.82 3.13
C LEU A 43 9.34 15.24 1.83
N ASN A 44 9.55 16.55 1.63
CA ASN A 44 10.36 17.10 0.54
C ASN A 44 11.17 18.35 0.96
N SER A 45 11.19 18.72 2.25
CA SER A 45 11.86 19.94 2.72
C SER A 45 13.30 19.68 3.19
N SER A 46 13.84 18.49 2.98
CA SER A 46 15.23 18.12 3.27
C SER A 46 15.86 17.25 2.18
N GLY A 47 15.74 17.60 0.89
CA GLY A 47 16.66 17.12 -0.15
C GLY A 47 16.82 15.60 -0.37
N HIS A 48 15.99 14.75 0.23
CA HIS A 48 16.01 13.31 0.03
C HIS A 48 15.10 12.97 -1.15
N ASN A 49 15.68 12.87 -2.34
CA ASN A 49 15.03 12.24 -3.49
C ASN A 49 14.67 10.79 -3.13
N GLN A 50 13.42 10.52 -2.77
CA GLN A 50 12.92 9.20 -2.35
C GLN A 50 12.80 8.19 -3.51
N ASN A 51 13.72 8.20 -4.49
CA ASN A 51 13.76 7.16 -5.53
C ASN A 51 15.14 7.02 -6.19
N ILE A 52 16.17 6.65 -5.42
CA ILE A 52 17.52 6.34 -5.95
C ILE A 52 17.82 4.84 -5.83
N ILE A 53 16.79 3.97 -5.71
CA ILE A 53 17.02 2.54 -5.91
C ILE A 53 17.36 2.34 -7.38
N THR A 54 18.59 1.90 -7.63
CA THR A 54 19.03 1.56 -9.00
C THR A 54 18.53 0.15 -9.31
N SER A 55 17.80 0.01 -10.41
CA SER A 55 17.29 -1.28 -10.87
C SER A 55 17.99 -1.71 -12.15
N GLN A 56 18.30 -2.99 -12.24
CA GLN A 56 18.89 -3.62 -13.42
C GLN A 56 18.20 -4.96 -13.66
N ALA A 57 18.11 -5.39 -14.92
CA ALA A 57 17.50 -6.65 -15.29
C ALA A 57 18.32 -7.38 -16.36
N PHE A 58 18.50 -8.69 -16.19
CA PHE A 58 19.26 -9.54 -17.10
C PHE A 58 18.49 -10.83 -17.39
N SER A 59 18.33 -11.17 -18.66
CA SER A 59 17.88 -12.49 -19.10
C SER A 59 19.08 -13.43 -19.28
N SER A 60 18.82 -14.71 -19.52
CA SER A 60 19.88 -15.68 -19.83
C SER A 60 20.75 -15.27 -21.04
N SER A 61 20.18 -14.57 -22.03
CA SER A 61 20.88 -14.18 -23.25
C SER A 61 21.77 -12.94 -23.14
N ASN A 62 21.52 -12.06 -22.16
CA ASN A 62 22.30 -10.83 -21.97
C ASN A 62 22.99 -10.74 -20.59
N TYR A 63 22.98 -11.84 -19.83
CA TYR A 63 23.56 -11.91 -18.50
C TYR A 63 25.02 -11.48 -18.47
N GLN A 64 25.33 -10.55 -17.57
CA GLN A 64 26.68 -10.10 -17.30
C GLN A 64 27.01 -10.35 -15.83
N VAL A 65 28.19 -10.92 -15.58
CA VAL A 65 28.68 -11.11 -14.21
C VAL A 65 29.01 -9.74 -13.63
N GLN A 66 28.39 -9.39 -12.51
CA GLN A 66 28.74 -8.19 -11.75
C GLN A 66 29.47 -8.59 -10.48
N ASP A 67 30.53 -7.88 -10.11
CA ASP A 67 31.28 -8.20 -8.88
C ASP A 67 30.40 -8.19 -7.62
N ALA A 68 29.41 -7.30 -7.57
CA ALA A 68 28.48 -7.17 -6.45
C ALA A 68 27.43 -8.29 -6.36
N THR A 69 27.21 -9.07 -7.44
CA THR A 69 26.20 -10.13 -7.49
C THR A 69 26.71 -11.46 -8.05
N LYS A 70 28.02 -11.63 -8.25
CA LYS A 70 28.64 -12.83 -8.82
C LYS A 70 28.40 -14.14 -8.05
N MET A 71 28.00 -14.03 -6.79
CA MET A 71 27.65 -15.18 -5.95
C MET A 71 26.23 -15.70 -6.21
N PHE A 72 25.35 -14.90 -6.80
CA PHE A 72 24.02 -15.32 -7.19
C PHE A 72 24.09 -16.12 -8.51
N PRO A 73 23.23 -17.14 -8.70
CA PRO A 73 23.21 -17.91 -9.92
C PRO A 73 22.90 -17.04 -11.15
N ALA A 74 23.30 -17.49 -12.34
CA ALA A 74 22.83 -16.86 -13.57
C ALA A 74 21.34 -17.19 -13.80
N PRO A 75 20.56 -16.30 -14.43
CA PRO A 75 19.16 -16.59 -14.78
C PRO A 75 19.08 -17.74 -15.79
N GLU A 76 18.19 -18.70 -15.51
CA GLU A 76 17.86 -19.80 -16.41
C GLU A 76 17.11 -19.30 -17.67
N ILE A 77 17.01 -20.14 -18.69
CA ILE A 77 16.28 -19.82 -19.92
C ILE A 77 14.79 -19.57 -19.57
N GLY A 78 14.22 -18.47 -20.05
CA GLY A 78 12.85 -18.06 -19.74
C GLY A 78 12.68 -17.32 -18.42
N MET A 79 13.79 -17.08 -17.70
CA MET A 79 13.82 -16.30 -16.45
C MET A 79 14.62 -15.00 -16.64
N VAL A 80 14.26 -13.99 -15.86
CA VAL A 80 14.91 -12.68 -15.80
C VAL A 80 15.35 -12.41 -14.36
N GLN A 81 16.63 -12.13 -14.19
CA GLN A 81 17.21 -11.67 -12.93
C GLN A 81 17.01 -10.16 -12.81
N HIS A 82 16.23 -9.73 -11.82
CA HIS A 82 16.09 -8.33 -11.43
C HIS A 82 16.94 -8.04 -10.19
N ILE A 83 17.73 -6.97 -10.24
CA ILE A 83 18.62 -6.54 -9.16
C ILE A 83 18.19 -5.14 -8.72
N LEU A 84 17.88 -4.98 -7.44
CA LEU A 84 17.68 -3.69 -6.80
C LEU A 84 18.87 -3.35 -5.91
N THR A 85 19.55 -2.24 -6.22
CA THR A 85 20.62 -1.67 -5.41
C THR A 85 20.07 -0.50 -4.61
N LEU A 86 20.10 -0.65 -3.29
CA LEU A 86 19.56 0.33 -2.35
C LEU A 86 20.66 1.34 -1.99
N PRO A 87 20.42 2.65 -2.07
CA PRO A 87 21.35 3.64 -1.57
C PRO A 87 21.49 3.52 -0.05
N LYS A 88 22.68 3.82 0.49
CA LYS A 88 22.88 3.83 1.93
C LYS A 88 22.10 4.98 2.57
N LEU A 89 21.39 4.69 3.67
CA LEU A 89 20.74 5.70 4.51
C LEU A 89 21.41 5.73 5.90
N ASP A 90 21.21 6.83 6.63
CA ASP A 90 21.78 7.00 7.97
C ASP A 90 21.13 6.07 9.01
N ASP A 91 19.80 5.97 9.00
CA ASP A 91 19.04 5.07 9.86
C ASP A 91 18.09 4.19 9.03
N GLU A 92 18.63 3.09 8.51
CA GLU A 92 17.89 2.12 7.70
C GLU A 92 16.79 1.37 8.49
N SER A 93 16.85 1.38 9.82
CA SER A 93 15.89 0.64 10.65
C SER A 93 14.46 1.20 10.59
N ASN A 94 14.33 2.47 10.19
CA ASN A 94 13.05 3.14 9.98
C ASN A 94 12.48 2.91 8.57
N TYR A 95 13.13 2.10 7.72
CA TYR A 95 12.73 1.92 6.34
C TYR A 95 12.46 0.44 6.00
N MET A 96 11.53 0.25 5.07
CA MET A 96 11.27 -1.03 4.42
C MET A 96 11.13 -0.85 2.92
N VAL A 97 11.35 -1.93 2.16
CA VAL A 97 11.06 -1.97 0.73
C VAL A 97 9.88 -2.93 0.52
N GLU A 98 8.82 -2.43 -0.08
CA GLU A 98 7.73 -3.27 -0.58
C GLU A 98 7.97 -3.57 -2.05
N ILE A 99 7.76 -4.83 -2.42
CA ILE A 99 7.90 -5.35 -3.76
C ILE A 99 6.54 -5.86 -4.22
N GLN A 100 6.18 -5.52 -5.45
CA GLN A 100 5.05 -6.08 -6.17
C GLN A 100 5.56 -6.72 -7.46
N ILE A 101 5.11 -7.95 -7.70
CA ILE A 101 5.44 -8.71 -8.90
C ILE A 101 4.14 -8.91 -9.68
N GLY A 102 4.18 -8.76 -10.99
CA GLY A 102 2.99 -8.86 -11.82
C GLY A 102 3.26 -8.68 -13.30
N GLN A 103 2.22 -8.44 -14.07
CA GLN A 103 2.31 -8.18 -15.51
C GLN A 103 1.36 -7.05 -15.88
N THR A 104 1.79 -6.16 -16.76
CA THR A 104 0.88 -5.21 -17.41
C THR A 104 0.10 -5.94 -18.50
N GLN A 105 -1.23 -5.96 -18.36
CA GLN A 105 -2.14 -6.65 -19.28
C GLN A 105 -3.36 -5.78 -19.59
N MET A 106 -4.02 -6.08 -20.72
CA MET A 106 -5.30 -5.46 -21.07
C MET A 106 -6.44 -6.14 -20.29
N VAL A 107 -6.91 -5.49 -19.23
CA VAL A 107 -7.99 -5.98 -18.34
C VAL A 107 -9.33 -5.34 -18.66
N ASP A 108 -10.41 -6.07 -18.39
CA ASP A 108 -11.77 -5.56 -18.48
C ASP A 108 -12.30 -5.12 -17.10
N CYS A 109 -13.62 -4.99 -16.96
CA CYS A 109 -14.28 -4.57 -15.73
C CYS A 109 -14.14 -5.55 -14.57
N ASN A 110 -13.84 -6.82 -14.85
CA ASN A 110 -13.56 -7.83 -13.83
C ASN A 110 -12.18 -7.64 -13.19
N GLY A 111 -11.35 -6.78 -13.80
CA GLY A 111 -9.95 -6.63 -13.47
C GLY A 111 -9.13 -7.81 -13.98
N GLY A 112 -8.01 -8.06 -13.33
CA GLY A 112 -7.19 -9.24 -13.51
C GLY A 112 -6.70 -9.72 -12.17
N SER A 113 -6.36 -11.00 -12.09
CA SER A 113 -5.65 -11.59 -10.95
C SER A 113 -4.60 -12.52 -11.51
N LEU A 114 -3.41 -12.51 -10.93
CA LEU A 114 -2.37 -13.47 -11.24
C LEU A 114 -2.05 -14.31 -10.00
N SER A 115 -1.65 -15.55 -10.23
CA SER A 115 -1.20 -16.49 -9.21
C SER A 115 0.23 -16.90 -9.51
N GLY A 116 1.09 -16.78 -8.51
CA GLY A 116 2.49 -17.18 -8.56
C GLY A 116 3.01 -17.35 -7.14
N ASP A 117 3.87 -18.34 -6.92
CA ASP A 117 4.48 -18.61 -5.63
C ASP A 117 5.82 -17.88 -5.53
N LEU A 118 5.97 -17.04 -4.50
CA LEU A 118 7.20 -16.30 -4.26
C LEU A 118 8.01 -17.02 -3.20
N GLN A 119 9.10 -17.64 -3.65
CA GLN A 119 9.96 -18.43 -2.78
C GLN A 119 11.23 -17.65 -2.44
N GLN A 120 11.66 -17.77 -1.18
CA GLN A 120 12.96 -17.26 -0.75
C GLN A 120 13.97 -18.40 -0.74
N HIS A 121 15.06 -18.22 -1.46
CA HIS A 121 16.17 -19.16 -1.53
C HIS A 121 17.41 -18.57 -0.88
N SER A 122 18.32 -19.43 -0.45
CA SER A 122 19.63 -19.03 0.06
C SER A 122 20.73 -19.41 -0.93
N VAL A 123 21.70 -18.52 -1.11
CA VAL A 123 22.92 -18.78 -1.85
C VAL A 123 23.82 -19.68 -1.02
N GLN A 124 24.01 -20.91 -1.48
CA GLN A 124 24.79 -21.94 -0.77
C GLN A 124 26.21 -21.44 -0.47
N GLY A 125 26.62 -21.53 0.79
CA GLY A 125 27.95 -21.12 1.24
C GLY A 125 28.13 -19.62 1.53
N TRP A 126 27.15 -18.77 1.17
CA TRP A 126 27.21 -17.32 1.40
C TRP A 126 26.22 -16.84 2.47
N GLY A 127 25.09 -17.54 2.62
CA GLY A 127 24.02 -17.14 3.56
C GLY A 127 23.22 -15.92 3.09
N TYR A 128 23.41 -15.46 1.85
CA TYR A 128 22.57 -14.44 1.23
C TYR A 128 21.28 -15.04 0.70
N ASN A 129 20.23 -14.22 0.63
CA ASN A 129 18.94 -14.65 0.13
C ASN A 129 18.62 -13.99 -1.21
N TYR A 130 17.90 -14.72 -2.05
CA TYR A 130 17.25 -14.19 -3.25
C TYR A 130 15.81 -14.69 -3.29
N TYR A 131 15.01 -14.09 -4.16
CA TYR A 131 13.61 -14.43 -4.33
C TYR A 131 13.36 -14.95 -5.73
N GLN A 132 12.45 -15.91 -5.88
CA GLN A 132 12.14 -16.51 -7.16
C GLN A 132 10.64 -16.78 -7.28
N VAL A 133 10.12 -16.57 -8.48
CA VAL A 133 8.78 -17.00 -8.90
C VAL A 133 8.95 -17.85 -10.14
N ASP A 134 8.70 -19.16 -10.04
CA ASP A 134 8.95 -20.08 -11.17
C ASP A 134 7.97 -19.90 -12.33
N SER A 135 6.72 -19.57 -12.00
CA SER A 135 5.68 -19.38 -13.00
C SER A 135 4.59 -18.43 -12.50
N ILE A 136 3.99 -17.70 -13.43
CA ILE A 136 2.84 -16.84 -13.18
C ILE A 136 1.69 -17.32 -14.07
N THR A 137 0.55 -17.61 -13.44
CA THR A 137 -0.66 -18.10 -14.09
C THR A 137 -1.83 -17.16 -13.84
N GLN A 138 -2.90 -17.31 -14.61
CA GLN A 138 -4.12 -16.54 -14.39
C GLN A 138 -4.80 -16.97 -13.09
N GLY A 139 -5.02 -16.01 -12.20
CA GLY A 139 -5.71 -16.19 -10.94
C GLY A 139 -7.24 -16.12 -11.10
N PRO A 140 -7.98 -16.30 -10.01
CA PRO A 140 -9.43 -16.19 -10.03
C PRO A 140 -9.85 -14.74 -10.36
N THR A 141 -10.78 -14.59 -11.30
CA THR A 141 -11.40 -13.30 -11.66
C THR A 141 -12.92 -13.40 -11.59
N THR A 142 -13.58 -12.24 -11.54
CA THR A 142 -15.04 -12.18 -11.61
C THR A 142 -15.52 -12.43 -13.05
N MET A 143 -16.77 -12.87 -13.21
CA MET A 143 -17.38 -13.14 -14.52
C MET A 143 -18.54 -12.18 -14.81
N MET A 144 -18.41 -10.92 -14.40
CA MET A 144 -19.37 -9.86 -14.70
C MET A 144 -19.33 -9.52 -16.19
N ALA A 145 -20.48 -9.23 -16.75
CA ALA A 145 -20.60 -8.84 -18.14
C ALA A 145 -20.21 -7.35 -18.33
N CYS A 146 -19.09 -7.10 -19.01
CA CYS A 146 -18.58 -5.76 -19.26
C CYS A 146 -19.21 -5.14 -20.52
N PHE A 147 -20.51 -4.85 -20.48
CA PHE A 147 -21.18 -4.17 -21.60
C PHE A 147 -20.76 -2.69 -21.63
N LYS A 148 -20.01 -2.28 -22.66
CA LYS A 148 -19.57 -0.90 -22.96
C LYS A 148 -18.27 -0.41 -22.31
N GLN A 149 -17.54 -1.25 -21.57
CA GLN A 149 -16.20 -0.87 -21.10
C GLN A 149 -15.13 -1.45 -22.02
N ALA A 150 -14.35 -0.57 -22.64
CA ALA A 150 -13.15 -0.99 -23.37
C ALA A 150 -12.13 -1.58 -22.39
N LYS A 151 -11.36 -2.58 -22.84
CA LYS A 151 -10.22 -3.07 -22.08
C LYS A 151 -9.24 -1.93 -21.87
N LYS A 152 -8.67 -1.85 -20.66
CA LYS A 152 -7.64 -0.88 -20.32
C LYS A 152 -6.36 -1.60 -19.95
N GLU A 153 -5.24 -0.97 -20.25
CA GLU A 153 -3.94 -1.45 -19.77
C GLU A 153 -3.87 -1.22 -18.25
N ALA A 154 -3.58 -2.28 -17.51
CA ALA A 154 -3.40 -2.21 -16.06
C ALA A 154 -2.36 -3.23 -15.60
N PHE A 155 -1.67 -2.90 -14.52
CA PHE A 155 -0.79 -3.83 -13.84
C PHE A 155 -1.61 -4.79 -13.00
N VAL A 156 -1.42 -6.08 -13.25
CA VAL A 156 -2.05 -7.17 -12.50
C VAL A 156 -0.99 -7.82 -11.62
N PRO A 157 -1.01 -7.63 -10.30
CA PRO A 157 -0.06 -8.26 -9.40
C PRO A 157 -0.40 -9.73 -9.16
N ILE A 158 0.60 -10.52 -8.78
CA ILE A 158 0.36 -11.79 -8.07
C ILE A 158 -0.17 -11.49 -6.66
N SER A 159 -0.91 -12.43 -6.08
CA SER A 159 -1.51 -12.24 -4.74
C SER A 159 -0.50 -12.06 -3.60
N THR A 160 0.76 -12.44 -3.81
CA THR A 160 1.78 -12.43 -2.77
C THR A 160 2.39 -11.04 -2.61
N GLU A 161 2.28 -10.49 -1.39
CA GLU A 161 2.93 -9.24 -1.00
C GLU A 161 4.29 -9.54 -0.35
N LEU A 162 5.34 -8.84 -0.76
CA LEU A 162 6.65 -8.93 -0.12
C LEU A 162 7.06 -7.57 0.43
N LYS A 163 7.26 -7.51 1.75
CA LYS A 163 7.86 -6.38 2.46
C LYS A 163 9.11 -6.85 3.18
N ILE A 164 10.25 -6.24 2.83
CA ILE A 164 11.56 -6.57 3.39
C ILE A 164 12.17 -5.36 4.07
N ARG A 165 13.00 -5.59 5.09
CA ARG A 165 13.75 -4.53 5.75
C ARG A 165 14.70 -3.84 4.76
N TYR A 166 14.85 -2.53 4.91
CA TYR A 166 15.85 -1.80 4.18
C TYR A 166 17.25 -2.23 4.66
N ASP A 167 18.11 -2.62 3.72
CA ASP A 167 19.51 -2.98 4.01
C ASP A 167 20.32 -2.71 2.74
N SER A 168 21.07 -1.61 2.73
CA SER A 168 21.87 -1.19 1.56
C SER A 168 23.15 -2.00 1.36
N ARG A 169 23.55 -2.83 2.33
CA ARG A 169 24.78 -3.62 2.26
C ARG A 169 24.70 -4.74 1.24
N LEU A 170 23.49 -5.17 0.89
CA LEU A 170 23.23 -6.26 -0.04
C LEU A 170 22.15 -5.88 -1.05
N ASN A 171 22.48 -6.10 -2.32
CA ASN A 171 21.51 -6.01 -3.42
C ASN A 171 20.35 -7.00 -3.21
N LYS A 172 19.14 -6.59 -3.59
CA LYS A 172 17.97 -7.48 -3.57
C LYS A 172 17.83 -8.10 -4.95
N VAL A 173 17.91 -9.42 -5.02
CA VAL A 173 17.91 -10.18 -6.28
C VAL A 173 16.64 -11.01 -6.39
N PHE A 174 16.00 -10.92 -7.54
CA PHE A 174 14.75 -11.61 -7.87
C PHE A 174 14.89 -12.33 -9.21
N TYR A 175 14.39 -13.56 -9.32
CA TYR A 175 14.24 -14.27 -10.59
C TYR A 175 12.77 -14.41 -10.91
N LEU A 176 12.35 -13.80 -12.01
CA LEU A 176 10.96 -13.79 -12.45
C LEU A 176 10.85 -14.37 -13.85
N PRO A 177 9.71 -14.98 -14.23
CA PRO A 177 9.52 -15.46 -15.59
C PRO A 177 9.53 -14.30 -16.58
N GLU A 178 10.01 -14.54 -17.80
CA GLU A 178 9.97 -13.54 -18.88
C GLU A 178 8.56 -12.95 -19.08
N GLY A 179 8.50 -11.65 -19.37
CA GLY A 179 7.24 -10.90 -19.47
C GLY A 179 6.67 -10.43 -18.13
N SER A 180 7.32 -10.75 -17.01
CA SER A 180 6.97 -10.22 -15.69
C SER A 180 7.62 -8.88 -15.39
N GLU A 181 6.98 -8.10 -14.53
CA GLU A 181 7.45 -6.81 -14.03
C GLU A 181 7.65 -6.88 -12.52
N LEU A 182 8.72 -6.21 -12.06
CA LEU A 182 8.98 -5.96 -10.65
C LEU A 182 8.80 -4.48 -10.36
N ARG A 183 7.86 -4.15 -9.49
CA ARG A 183 7.62 -2.81 -8.95
C ARG A 183 8.05 -2.76 -7.50
N TYR A 184 8.50 -1.59 -7.06
CA TYR A 184 8.93 -1.40 -5.68
C TYR A 184 8.57 -0.02 -5.18
N ARG A 185 8.43 0.10 -3.86
CA ARG A 185 8.35 1.39 -3.15
C ARG A 185 9.01 1.28 -1.78
N VAL A 186 9.47 2.41 -1.27
CA VAL A 186 10.06 2.50 0.07
C VAL A 186 9.00 2.98 1.04
N TRP A 187 8.94 2.34 2.20
CA TRP A 187 8.16 2.77 3.35
C TRP A 187 9.09 3.38 4.38
N ALA A 188 8.62 4.43 5.06
CA ALA A 188 9.31 5.06 6.17
C ALA A 188 8.40 5.06 7.41
N VAL A 189 9.00 4.88 8.59
CA VAL A 189 8.31 5.03 9.87
C VAL A 189 8.14 6.53 10.16
N GLU A 190 6.91 6.97 10.37
CA GLU A 190 6.60 8.37 10.70
C GLU A 190 6.34 8.60 12.20
N SER A 191 6.06 7.54 12.95
CA SER A 191 5.62 7.62 14.35
C SER A 191 6.49 6.80 15.28
N GLN A 192 6.66 7.28 16.51
CA GLN A 192 7.29 6.52 17.59
C GLN A 192 6.39 5.39 18.08
N PHE A 193 7.00 4.38 18.72
CA PHE A 193 6.26 3.30 19.36
C PHE A 193 5.32 3.84 20.45
N SER A 194 4.08 3.36 20.44
CA SER A 194 3.11 3.58 21.52
C SER A 194 3.02 2.32 22.38
N THR A 195 2.92 2.48 23.70
CA THR A 195 2.80 1.35 24.62
C THR A 195 1.34 1.12 25.00
N SER A 196 0.84 -0.10 24.81
CA SER A 196 -0.42 -0.57 25.39
C SER A 196 -0.11 -1.51 26.55
N LYS A 197 -0.42 -1.11 27.78
CA LYS A 197 -0.26 -1.94 28.99
C LYS A 197 -1.50 -1.86 29.87
N LEU A 198 -1.81 -2.94 30.57
CA LEU A 198 -2.81 -2.95 31.64
C LEU A 198 -2.39 -1.94 32.72
N MET A 199 -3.30 -1.05 33.12
CA MET A 199 -3.13 -0.22 34.31
C MET A 199 -3.44 -1.10 35.52
N SER A 200 -2.44 -1.38 36.36
CA SER A 200 -2.69 -1.93 37.69
C SER A 200 -3.18 -0.81 38.60
N GLU A 201 -4.26 -1.06 39.34
CA GLU A 201 -4.79 -0.18 40.40
C GLU A 201 -3.82 -0.03 41.59
#